data_AF-A0A3A5RFB3-F1
#
_entry.id   AF-A0A3A5RFB3-F1
#
_cell.length_a   1.000
_cell.length_b   1.000
_cell.length_c   1.000
_cell.angle_alpha   90.00
_cell.angle_beta   90.00
_cell.angle_gamma   90.00
#
_symmetry.space_group_name_H-M   'P 1'
#
loop_
_entity.id
_entity.type
_entity.pdbx_description
1 polymer ?
#
loop_
_entity_poly.entity_id
_entity_poly.type
_entity_poly.pdbx_seq_one_letter_code
_entity_poly.pdbx_strand_id
1 'polypeptide(L)'
;MIRKLSAFLILAFIGWGYLQAQEAKTCFKNMPDSICPLLSAVNRADFIDFLESKMKAEVTNSFGGKSEMTELAPDYIHVKMTPQSSWQMKLLPVNDSTKVVCVVSTVCAPACDSHVKFYTTDWKELVASSYLPALPVLDDFIAEAADTVDVYEYQDARRQADMLLMKADLSAKDVTLAFTFTTTDYMGKEAAEKLKPFVRRPIVYTWNQGKFEKSSTSL
;
A
#
# COMPACT_ATOMS: atom_id res chain seq x y z
N MET A 1 21.46 51.52 52.86
CA MET A 1 21.41 51.57 51.39
C MET A 1 21.00 50.21 50.88
N ILE A 2 19.82 50.17 50.26
CA ILE A 2 19.19 49.00 49.63
C ILE A 2 19.98 48.63 48.37
N ARG A 3 20.26 47.35 48.16
CA ARG A 3 20.30 46.77 46.81
C ARG A 3 19.80 45.34 46.84
N LYS A 4 18.65 45.19 46.17
CA LYS A 4 17.83 44.02 45.97
C LYS A 4 18.38 43.13 44.84
N LEU A 5 17.95 41.85 44.85
CA LEU A 5 17.66 41.00 43.68
C LEU A 5 18.89 40.54 42.84
N SER A 6 19.05 39.30 42.37
CA SER A 6 18.11 38.22 42.08
C SER A 6 18.86 36.89 42.00
N ALA A 7 18.23 35.81 42.44
CA ALA A 7 18.60 34.45 42.07
C ALA A 7 18.35 34.24 40.56
N PHE A 8 19.39 33.87 39.81
CA PHE A 8 19.23 33.39 38.44
C PHE A 8 19.09 31.87 38.48
N LEU A 9 17.85 31.41 38.56
CA LEU A 9 17.46 30.04 38.23
C LEU A 9 17.44 29.95 36.70
N ILE A 10 18.50 29.44 36.09
CA ILE A 10 18.48 29.11 34.65
C ILE A 10 17.69 27.81 34.52
N LEU A 11 16.37 27.96 34.38
CA LEU A 11 15.51 26.93 33.78
C LEU A 11 15.96 26.78 32.34
N ALA A 12 16.92 25.87 32.11
CA ALA A 12 17.12 25.29 30.80
C ALA A 12 15.83 24.53 30.47
N PHE A 13 14.92 25.19 29.74
CA PHE A 13 13.93 24.51 28.92
C PHE A 13 14.71 23.66 27.92
N ILE A 14 15.07 22.45 28.34
CA ILE A 14 15.37 21.37 27.42
C ILE A 14 14.07 21.19 26.67
N GLY A 15 13.99 21.80 25.49
CA GLY A 15 13.02 21.45 24.49
C GLY A 15 13.25 19.98 24.18
N TRP A 16 12.60 19.11 24.94
CA TRP A 16 12.19 17.81 24.46
C TRP A 16 11.26 18.09 23.29
N GLY A 17 11.85 18.34 22.12
CA GLY A 17 11.24 17.94 20.88
C GLY A 17 11.07 16.44 21.02
N TYR A 18 9.91 16.02 21.50
CA TYR A 18 9.49 14.65 21.38
C TYR A 18 9.63 14.34 19.89
N LEU A 19 10.63 13.53 19.53
CA LEU A 19 10.57 12.74 18.31
C LEU A 19 9.34 11.83 18.51
N GLN A 20 8.15 12.37 18.30
CA GLN A 20 6.95 11.57 18.15
C GLN A 20 7.24 10.76 16.90
N ALA A 21 7.46 9.45 17.08
CA ALA A 21 7.57 8.53 15.97
C ALA A 21 6.36 8.79 15.07
N GLN A 22 6.60 9.26 13.84
CA GLN A 22 5.48 9.62 12.97
C GLN A 22 4.67 8.37 12.67
N GLU A 23 3.39 8.38 13.09
CA GLU A 23 2.43 7.29 12.94
C GLU A 23 1.62 7.47 11.64
N ALA A 24 1.12 6.36 11.11
CA ALA A 24 0.33 6.34 9.88
C ALA A 24 -0.89 7.25 9.98
N LYS A 25 -1.56 7.28 11.14
CA LYS A 25 -2.73 8.15 11.38
C LYS A 25 -2.43 9.63 11.23
N THR A 26 -1.27 10.09 11.70
CA THR A 26 -0.85 11.49 11.58
C THR A 26 -0.56 11.85 10.11
N CYS A 27 0.17 10.98 9.40
CA CYS A 27 0.42 11.17 7.97
C CYS A 27 -0.90 11.19 7.17
N PHE A 28 -1.81 10.25 7.44
CA PHE A 28 -3.10 10.15 6.76
C PHE A 28 -3.99 11.35 7.02
N LYS A 29 -4.12 11.79 8.28
CA LYS A 29 -4.90 12.98 8.64
C LYS A 29 -4.42 14.23 7.88
N ASN A 30 -3.10 14.37 7.72
CA ASN A 30 -2.46 15.50 7.05
C ASN A 30 -2.31 15.32 5.52
N MET A 31 -2.81 14.22 4.95
CA MET A 31 -2.79 13.99 3.50
C MET A 31 -3.54 15.11 2.77
N PRO A 32 -3.01 15.68 1.67
CA PRO A 32 -3.76 16.61 0.83
C PRO A 32 -4.90 15.92 0.08
N ASP A 33 -6.01 16.61 -0.14
CA ASP A 33 -7.17 16.09 -0.89
C ASP A 33 -6.80 15.73 -2.35
N SER A 34 -5.77 16.35 -2.91
CA SER A 34 -5.27 16.03 -4.27
C SER A 34 -4.70 14.61 -4.39
N ILE A 35 -4.25 13.99 -3.30
CA ILE A 35 -3.75 12.62 -3.31
C ILE A 35 -4.90 11.62 -3.36
N CYS A 36 -6.00 11.93 -2.68
CA CYS A 36 -7.18 11.08 -2.62
C CYS A 36 -8.47 11.92 -2.66
N PRO A 37 -8.92 12.36 -3.86
CA PRO A 37 -10.04 13.29 -3.99
C PRO A 37 -11.38 12.79 -3.43
N LEU A 38 -11.50 11.46 -3.29
CA LEU A 38 -12.70 10.83 -2.75
C LEU A 38 -12.87 11.10 -1.24
N LEU A 39 -11.79 11.38 -0.52
CA LEU A 39 -11.82 11.59 0.93
C LEU A 39 -11.42 13.02 1.27
N SER A 40 -12.32 13.77 1.88
CA SER A 40 -12.00 15.09 2.43
C SER A 40 -11.15 14.99 3.70
N ALA A 41 -10.54 16.10 4.12
CA ALA A 41 -9.86 16.20 5.41
C ALA A 41 -10.77 15.81 6.60
N VAL A 42 -12.06 16.14 6.54
CA VAL A 42 -13.05 15.75 7.56
C VAL A 42 -13.24 14.24 7.57
N ASN A 43 -13.44 13.62 6.40
CA ASN A 43 -13.57 12.16 6.31
C ASN A 43 -12.35 11.43 6.89
N ARG A 44 -11.14 11.93 6.62
CA ARG A 44 -9.91 11.32 7.14
C ARG A 44 -9.81 11.41 8.66
N ALA A 45 -10.26 12.51 9.25
CA ALA A 45 -10.33 12.65 10.70
C ALA A 45 -11.40 11.74 11.31
N ASP A 46 -12.62 11.73 10.74
CA ASP A 46 -13.74 10.91 11.22
C ASP A 46 -13.40 9.41 11.24
N PHE A 47 -12.70 8.91 10.22
CA PHE A 47 -12.27 7.51 10.20
C PHE A 47 -11.43 7.12 11.42
N ILE A 48 -10.46 7.97 11.77
CA ILE A 48 -9.56 7.73 12.91
C ILE A 48 -10.37 7.73 14.20
N ASP A 49 -11.21 8.75 14.40
CA ASP A 49 -12.02 8.92 15.60
C ASP A 49 -13.00 7.74 15.79
N PHE A 50 -13.62 7.27 14.70
CA PHE A 50 -14.54 6.13 14.72
C PHE A 50 -13.84 4.81 15.07
N LEU A 51 -12.70 4.50 14.44
CA LEU A 51 -11.97 3.24 14.72
C LEU A 51 -11.36 3.23 16.12
N GLU A 52 -10.79 4.34 16.57
CA GLU A 52 -10.27 4.46 17.95
C GLU A 52 -11.39 4.29 18.99
N SER A 53 -12.61 4.72 18.64
CA SER A 53 -13.83 4.51 19.44
C SER A 53 -14.46 3.12 19.27
N LYS A 54 -13.84 2.21 18.51
CA LYS A 54 -14.35 0.86 18.17
C LYS A 54 -15.72 0.87 17.49
N MET A 55 -16.04 1.95 16.79
CA MET A 55 -17.24 2.08 15.96
C MET A 55 -16.91 1.67 14.52
N LYS A 56 -17.96 1.39 13.73
CA LYS A 56 -17.79 1.21 12.29
C LYS A 56 -17.31 2.52 11.67
N ALA A 57 -16.08 2.55 11.16
CA ALA A 57 -15.50 3.74 10.55
C ALA A 57 -15.94 3.89 9.09
N GLU A 58 -17.23 4.21 8.90
CA GLU A 58 -17.83 4.48 7.60
C GLU A 58 -18.18 5.96 7.46
N VAL A 59 -17.86 6.55 6.30
CA VAL A 59 -18.18 7.95 5.98
C VAL A 59 -18.87 8.04 4.62
N THR A 60 -19.62 9.13 4.42
CA THR A 60 -20.04 9.53 3.07
C THR A 60 -18.90 10.31 2.42
N ASN A 61 -18.45 9.81 1.28
CA ASN A 61 -17.31 10.34 0.55
C ASN A 61 -17.69 11.54 -0.33
N SER A 62 -16.70 12.22 -0.91
CA SER A 62 -16.91 13.45 -1.69
C SER A 62 -17.87 13.29 -2.88
N PHE A 63 -18.08 12.06 -3.36
CA PHE A 63 -18.98 11.73 -4.47
C PHE A 63 -20.31 11.12 -4.02
N GLY A 64 -20.62 11.18 -2.72
CA GLY A 64 -21.88 10.69 -2.15
C GLY A 64 -21.95 9.19 -1.92
N GLY A 65 -20.88 8.44 -2.25
CA GLY A 65 -20.76 7.02 -1.95
C GLY A 65 -20.32 6.75 -0.51
N LYS A 66 -20.28 5.46 -0.13
CA LYS A 66 -19.74 5.02 1.17
C LYS A 66 -18.30 4.55 1.04
N SER A 67 -17.47 4.99 1.98
CA SER A 67 -16.10 4.52 2.16
C SER A 67 -15.90 4.11 3.62
N GLU A 68 -15.08 3.09 3.85
CA GLU A 68 -14.91 2.48 5.17
C GLU A 68 -13.42 2.26 5.46
N MET A 69 -12.92 2.80 6.57
CA MET A 69 -11.61 2.40 7.09
C MET A 69 -11.79 1.07 7.84
N THR A 70 -11.13 0.04 7.35
CA THR A 70 -11.28 -1.33 7.87
C THR A 70 -10.12 -1.74 8.77
N GLU A 71 -8.97 -1.07 8.65
CA GLU A 71 -7.80 -1.34 9.48
C GLU A 71 -7.00 -0.06 9.72
N LEU A 72 -6.58 0.10 10.98
CA LEU A 72 -5.70 1.17 11.44
C LEU A 72 -4.67 0.55 12.40
N ALA A 73 -3.40 0.64 12.04
CA ALA A 73 -2.26 0.22 12.83
C ALA A 73 -1.22 1.36 12.89
N PRO A 74 -0.20 1.29 13.77
CA PRO A 74 0.77 2.38 13.94
C PRO A 74 1.49 2.80 12.64
N ASP A 75 1.72 1.86 11.72
CA ASP A 75 2.40 2.07 10.46
C ASP A 75 1.53 1.74 9.23
N TYR A 76 0.29 1.29 9.39
CA TYR A 76 -0.54 0.79 8.29
C TYR A 76 -1.99 1.26 8.36
N ILE A 77 -2.60 1.50 7.20
CA ILE A 77 -3.99 1.87 7.02
C ILE A 77 -4.58 1.10 5.85
N HIS A 78 -5.83 0.63 5.98
CA HIS A 78 -6.62 0.12 4.87
C HIS A 78 -8.01 0.76 4.82
N VAL A 79 -8.33 1.33 3.66
CA VAL A 79 -9.63 1.94 3.37
C VAL A 79 -10.26 1.24 2.18
N LYS A 80 -11.48 0.76 2.36
CA LYS A 80 -12.37 0.41 1.26
C LYS A 80 -12.96 1.71 0.71
N MET A 81 -12.52 2.08 -0.47
CA MET A 81 -12.87 3.37 -1.09
C MET A 81 -14.27 3.33 -1.70
N THR A 82 -14.57 2.25 -2.42
CA THR A 82 -15.89 1.95 -3.00
C THR A 82 -16.12 0.43 -2.95
N PRO A 83 -17.26 -0.10 -3.42
CA PRO A 83 -17.41 -1.55 -3.59
C PRO A 83 -16.35 -2.19 -4.52
N GLN A 84 -15.76 -1.41 -5.43
CA GLN A 84 -14.83 -1.86 -6.47
C GLN A 84 -13.42 -1.29 -6.34
N SER A 85 -13.10 -0.61 -5.22
CA SER A 85 -11.76 -0.05 -5.04
C SER A 85 -11.34 0.01 -3.58
N SER A 86 -10.05 -0.12 -3.36
CA SER A 86 -9.41 -0.01 -2.05
C SER A 86 -8.15 0.84 -2.12
N TRP A 87 -7.74 1.30 -0.95
CA TRP A 87 -6.56 2.12 -0.76
C TRP A 87 -5.84 1.66 0.51
N GLN A 88 -4.56 1.36 0.38
CA GLN A 88 -3.69 0.94 1.48
C GLN A 88 -2.54 1.93 1.61
N MET A 89 -2.08 2.14 2.83
CA MET A 89 -0.91 2.95 3.12
C MET A 89 -0.05 2.26 4.16
N LYS A 90 1.27 2.28 3.95
CA LYS A 90 2.25 1.81 4.93
C LYS A 90 3.41 2.79 5.07
N LEU A 91 3.82 3.05 6.31
CA LEU A 91 5.04 3.79 6.61
C LEU A 91 6.23 2.82 6.64
N LEU A 92 7.21 3.05 5.78
CA LEU A 92 8.37 2.17 5.62
C LEU A 92 9.65 2.90 6.06
N PRO A 93 10.49 2.30 6.93
CA PRO A 93 11.71 2.93 7.42
C PRO A 93 12.81 2.88 6.35
N VAL A 94 13.38 4.03 5.98
CA VAL A 94 14.57 4.09 5.13
C VAL A 94 15.84 4.04 5.99
N ASN A 95 15.79 4.68 7.15
CA ASN A 95 16.80 4.64 8.21
C ASN A 95 16.12 4.93 9.55
N ASP A 96 16.89 5.02 10.64
CA ASP A 96 16.37 5.19 12.02
C ASP A 96 15.49 6.44 12.22
N SER A 97 15.66 7.47 11.40
CA SER A 97 14.97 8.76 11.53
C SER A 97 14.00 9.06 10.39
N THR A 98 14.13 8.37 9.26
CA THR A 98 13.44 8.71 8.02
C THR A 98 12.51 7.58 7.61
N LYS A 99 11.24 7.91 7.38
CA LYS A 99 10.25 7.00 6.81
C LYS A 99 9.75 7.56 5.48
N VAL A 100 9.30 6.66 4.61
CA VAL A 100 8.54 6.99 3.40
C VAL A 100 7.14 6.40 3.50
N VAL A 101 6.19 7.03 2.82
CA VAL A 101 4.82 6.56 2.69
C VAL A 101 4.73 5.72 1.42
N CYS A 102 4.42 4.44 1.54
CA CYS A 102 4.03 3.59 0.42
C CYS A 102 2.51 3.54 0.35
N VAL A 103 1.94 3.80 -0.82
CA VAL A 103 0.50 3.77 -1.07
C VAL A 103 0.21 2.75 -2.16
N VAL A 104 -0.79 1.91 -1.92
CA VAL A 104 -1.36 1.02 -2.95
C VAL A 104 -2.81 1.42 -3.19
N SER A 105 -3.12 1.81 -4.42
CA SER A 105 -4.49 2.06 -4.88
C SER A 105 -4.90 0.92 -5.79
N THR A 106 -6.04 0.28 -5.50
CA THR A 106 -6.52 -0.88 -6.24
C THR A 106 -7.94 -0.62 -6.75
N VAL A 107 -8.18 -0.98 -8.01
CA VAL A 107 -9.51 -1.00 -8.63
C VAL A 107 -9.80 -2.40 -9.16
N CYS A 108 -11.06 -2.83 -9.14
CA CYS A 108 -11.47 -4.16 -9.59
C CYS A 108 -12.70 -4.07 -10.50
N ALA A 109 -12.58 -4.48 -11.77
CA ALA A 109 -13.71 -4.73 -12.68
C ALA A 109 -13.23 -5.23 -14.06
N PRO A 110 -13.43 -6.51 -14.44
CA PRO A 110 -13.70 -7.69 -13.60
C PRO A 110 -12.44 -8.18 -12.86
N ALA A 111 -11.26 -7.91 -13.40
CA ALA A 111 -9.98 -8.17 -12.76
C ALA A 111 -9.55 -6.98 -11.89
N CYS A 112 -8.76 -7.24 -10.85
CA CYS A 112 -8.16 -6.21 -10.04
C CYS A 112 -6.81 -5.76 -10.63
N ASP A 113 -6.52 -4.47 -10.56
CA ASP A 113 -5.21 -3.93 -10.87
C ASP A 113 -4.83 -2.84 -9.86
N SER A 114 -3.54 -2.77 -9.54
CA SER A 114 -3.03 -1.91 -8.48
C SER A 114 -1.90 -1.00 -8.95
N HIS A 115 -1.94 0.23 -8.46
CA HIS A 115 -0.83 1.18 -8.59
C HIS A 115 -0.14 1.38 -7.25
N VAL A 116 1.18 1.27 -7.25
CA VAL A 116 2.04 1.53 -6.09
C VAL A 116 2.73 2.88 -6.26
N LYS A 117 2.60 3.76 -5.28
CA LYS A 117 3.26 5.07 -5.25
C LYS A 117 3.99 5.30 -3.94
N PHE A 118 5.01 6.13 -3.98
CA PHE A 118 5.80 6.50 -2.82
C PHE A 118 5.75 8.01 -2.61
N TYR A 119 5.72 8.42 -1.35
CA TYR A 119 5.74 9.81 -0.94
C TYR A 119 6.64 10.00 0.26
N THR A 120 7.12 11.22 0.46
CA THR A 120 7.61 11.66 1.76
C THR A 120 6.45 11.74 2.77
N THR A 121 6.76 11.88 4.06
CA THR A 121 5.71 12.06 5.08
C THR A 121 5.01 13.43 5.03
N ASP A 122 5.54 14.38 4.26
CA ASP A 122 4.89 15.65 3.88
C ASP A 122 4.21 15.57 2.49
N TRP A 123 3.96 14.36 1.97
CA TRP A 123 3.19 14.08 0.76
C TRP A 123 3.76 14.62 -0.56
N LYS A 124 5.10 14.76 -0.64
CA LYS A 124 5.78 14.97 -1.92
C LYS A 124 5.99 13.62 -2.59
N GLU A 125 5.51 13.49 -3.81
CA GLU A 125 5.67 12.26 -4.59
C GLU A 125 7.15 11.97 -4.85
N LEU A 126 7.51 10.70 -4.69
CA LEU A 126 8.85 10.19 -4.88
C LEU A 126 8.91 9.30 -6.12
N VAL A 127 10.09 9.18 -6.70
CA VAL A 127 10.32 8.31 -7.86
C VAL A 127 10.19 6.85 -7.43
N ALA A 128 9.14 6.17 -7.91
CA ALA A 128 8.81 4.82 -7.47
C ALA A 128 9.93 3.80 -7.70
N SER A 129 10.67 3.89 -8.81
CA SER A 129 11.79 2.97 -9.12
C SER A 129 12.95 3.05 -8.13
N SER A 130 13.07 4.12 -7.33
CA SER A 130 14.05 4.19 -6.23
C SER A 130 13.69 3.25 -5.07
N TYR A 131 12.42 2.90 -4.92
CA TYR A 131 11.88 2.14 -3.79
C TYR A 131 11.29 0.80 -4.20
N LEU A 132 10.89 0.64 -5.45
CA LEU A 132 10.42 -0.60 -6.06
C LEU A 132 11.05 -0.69 -7.46
N PRO A 133 12.30 -1.16 -7.57
CA PRO A 133 13.08 -1.06 -8.80
C PRO A 133 12.52 -1.86 -9.98
N ALA A 134 11.83 -2.97 -9.69
CA ALA A 134 11.19 -3.80 -10.68
C ALA A 134 9.81 -4.25 -10.16
N LEU A 135 8.83 -4.18 -11.06
CA LEU A 135 7.55 -4.86 -10.88
C LEU A 135 7.65 -6.28 -11.44
N PRO A 136 6.84 -7.23 -10.93
CA PRO A 136 6.67 -8.52 -11.58
C PRO A 136 6.30 -8.38 -13.06
N VAL A 137 6.85 -9.27 -13.87
CA VAL A 137 6.43 -9.46 -15.27
C VAL A 137 5.59 -10.73 -15.40
N LEU A 138 4.94 -10.93 -16.56
CA LEU A 138 4.07 -12.08 -16.82
C LEU A 138 4.76 -13.42 -16.51
N ASP A 139 6.03 -13.56 -16.89
CA ASP A 139 6.82 -14.79 -16.74
C ASP A 139 7.22 -15.06 -15.27
N ASP A 140 7.09 -14.05 -14.40
CA ASP A 140 7.22 -14.28 -12.98
C ASP A 140 6.00 -15.01 -12.41
N PHE A 141 4.81 -14.82 -13.02
CA PHE A 141 3.55 -15.41 -12.59
C PHE A 141 3.18 -16.70 -13.31
N ILE A 142 3.67 -16.94 -14.51
CA ILE A 142 3.33 -18.13 -15.30
C ILE A 142 4.52 -19.08 -15.32
N ALA A 143 4.34 -20.28 -14.82
CA ALA A 143 5.32 -21.34 -14.90
C ALA A 143 5.49 -21.84 -16.35
N GLU A 144 6.72 -22.24 -16.67
CA GLU A 144 7.01 -22.95 -17.91
C GLU A 144 6.25 -24.28 -17.93
N ALA A 145 5.77 -24.67 -19.11
CA ALA A 145 5.10 -25.93 -19.30
C ALA A 145 6.10 -27.10 -19.21
N ALA A 146 5.71 -28.19 -18.55
CA ALA A 146 6.46 -29.44 -18.58
C ALA A 146 6.32 -30.14 -19.95
N ASP A 147 7.26 -31.00 -20.32
CA ASP A 147 7.30 -31.69 -21.62
C ASP A 147 6.05 -32.53 -21.94
N THR A 148 5.25 -32.89 -20.93
CA THR A 148 4.01 -33.67 -21.08
C THR A 148 2.79 -32.82 -21.45
N VAL A 149 2.90 -31.49 -21.42
CA VAL A 149 1.80 -30.55 -21.70
C VAL A 149 1.69 -30.32 -23.21
N ASP A 150 0.46 -30.20 -23.72
CA ASP A 150 0.25 -29.72 -25.09
C ASP A 150 0.74 -28.27 -25.22
N VAL A 151 1.89 -28.11 -25.88
CA VAL A 151 2.57 -26.82 -26.03
C VAL A 151 1.73 -25.82 -26.83
N TYR A 152 0.87 -26.26 -27.74
CA TYR A 152 0.04 -25.37 -28.54
C TYR A 152 -1.10 -24.80 -27.70
N GLU A 153 -1.77 -25.64 -26.91
CA GLU A 153 -2.83 -25.18 -26.01
C GLU A 153 -2.29 -24.24 -24.93
N TYR A 154 -1.13 -24.57 -24.35
CA TYR A 154 -0.45 -23.70 -23.38
C TYR A 154 -0.13 -22.33 -23.99
N GLN A 155 0.49 -22.32 -25.16
CA GLN A 155 0.85 -21.07 -25.82
C GLN A 155 -0.37 -20.25 -26.23
N ASP A 156 -1.46 -20.89 -26.69
CA ASP A 156 -2.69 -20.19 -27.02
C ASP A 156 -3.31 -19.53 -25.78
N ALA A 157 -3.44 -20.27 -24.67
CA ALA A 157 -3.94 -19.73 -23.41
C ALA A 157 -3.07 -18.58 -22.87
N ARG A 158 -1.73 -18.71 -22.97
CA ARG A 158 -0.79 -17.65 -22.56
C ARG A 158 -0.89 -16.41 -23.45
N ARG A 159 -1.15 -16.54 -24.75
CA ARG A 159 -1.36 -15.39 -25.66
C ARG A 159 -2.62 -14.61 -25.34
N GLN A 160 -3.65 -15.26 -24.77
CA GLN A 160 -4.87 -14.60 -24.33
C GLN A 160 -4.69 -13.80 -23.02
N ALA A 161 -3.59 -14.02 -22.29
CA ALA A 161 -3.17 -13.18 -21.17
C ALA A 161 -2.35 -11.97 -21.67
N ASP A 162 -2.94 -11.20 -22.58
CA ASP A 162 -2.30 -10.08 -23.30
C ASP A 162 -2.12 -8.81 -22.46
N MET A 163 -2.89 -8.67 -21.38
CA MET A 163 -2.79 -7.60 -20.40
C MET A 163 -2.39 -8.18 -19.05
N LEU A 164 -1.21 -7.81 -18.56
CA LEU A 164 -0.79 -8.13 -17.21
C LEU A 164 -1.54 -7.23 -16.22
N LEU A 165 -2.49 -7.82 -15.49
CA LEU A 165 -3.17 -7.20 -14.36
C LEU A 165 -2.74 -7.94 -13.10
N MET A 166 -2.45 -7.17 -12.06
CA MET A 166 -2.04 -7.72 -10.79
C MET A 166 -2.53 -6.87 -9.62
N LYS A 167 -2.96 -7.55 -8.57
CA LYS A 167 -3.35 -6.93 -7.31
C LYS A 167 -2.15 -6.86 -6.38
N ALA A 168 -1.83 -5.67 -5.90
CA ALA A 168 -0.85 -5.44 -4.86
C ALA A 168 -1.53 -5.37 -3.48
N ASP A 169 -0.92 -6.00 -2.48
CA ASP A 169 -1.34 -5.95 -1.08
C ASP A 169 -0.13 -5.71 -0.16
N LEU A 170 -0.18 -4.63 0.61
CA LEU A 170 0.73 -4.35 1.71
C LEU A 170 0.33 -5.18 2.94
N SER A 171 1.32 -5.77 3.62
CA SER A 171 1.05 -6.45 4.89
C SER A 171 0.84 -5.45 6.02
N ALA A 172 -0.21 -5.65 6.82
CA ALA A 172 -0.44 -4.91 8.05
C ALA A 172 0.57 -5.29 9.16
N LYS A 173 1.12 -6.51 9.10
CA LYS A 173 1.95 -7.08 10.17
C LYS A 173 3.45 -6.99 9.87
N ASP A 174 3.81 -7.24 8.62
CA ASP A 174 5.20 -7.34 8.18
C ASP A 174 5.50 -6.23 7.16
N VAL A 175 6.77 -6.03 6.84
CA VAL A 175 7.22 -5.05 5.85
C VAL A 175 7.27 -5.65 4.44
N THR A 176 6.16 -6.26 4.02
CA THR A 176 6.05 -6.96 2.73
C THR A 176 4.98 -6.36 1.83
N LEU A 177 5.20 -6.51 0.52
CA LEU A 177 4.29 -6.15 -0.56
C LEU A 177 4.13 -7.38 -1.45
N ALA A 178 2.91 -7.91 -1.55
CA ALA A 178 2.61 -9.08 -2.36
C ALA A 178 1.86 -8.67 -3.63
N PHE A 179 2.25 -9.25 -4.76
CA PHE A 179 1.54 -9.10 -6.03
C PHE A 179 0.87 -10.42 -6.40
N THR A 180 -0.43 -10.40 -6.67
CA THR A 180 -1.22 -11.54 -7.10
C THR A 180 -1.62 -11.36 -8.56
N PHE A 181 -1.41 -12.38 -9.39
CA PHE A 181 -1.85 -12.37 -10.78
C PHE A 181 -3.38 -12.43 -10.85
N THR A 182 -3.98 -11.47 -11.55
CA THR A 182 -5.45 -11.32 -11.66
C THR A 182 -5.93 -11.27 -13.12
N THR A 183 -5.01 -11.32 -14.08
CA THR A 183 -5.33 -11.39 -15.52
C THR A 183 -6.35 -12.48 -15.85
N THR A 184 -6.31 -13.64 -15.17
CA THR A 184 -7.29 -14.72 -15.42
C THR A 184 -8.74 -14.30 -15.17
N ASP A 185 -8.98 -13.26 -14.38
CA ASP A 185 -10.32 -12.82 -14.00
C ASP A 185 -11.05 -12.06 -15.13
N TYR A 186 -10.32 -11.53 -16.12
CA TYR A 186 -10.93 -10.94 -17.32
C TYR A 186 -10.92 -11.89 -18.53
N MET A 187 -10.10 -12.93 -18.51
CA MET A 187 -9.96 -13.87 -19.61
C MET A 187 -11.26 -14.64 -19.87
N GLY A 188 -11.41 -15.12 -21.11
CA GLY A 188 -12.45 -16.10 -21.44
C GLY A 188 -12.29 -17.36 -20.59
N LYS A 189 -13.41 -17.90 -20.10
CA LYS A 189 -13.43 -19.02 -19.15
C LYS A 189 -12.56 -20.21 -19.56
N GLU A 190 -12.59 -20.60 -20.84
CA GLU A 190 -11.80 -21.72 -21.35
C GLU A 190 -10.28 -21.47 -21.22
N ALA A 191 -9.82 -20.30 -21.67
CA ALA A 191 -8.41 -19.94 -21.61
C ALA A 191 -7.93 -19.73 -20.16
N ALA A 192 -8.77 -19.13 -19.32
CA ALA A 192 -8.49 -18.97 -17.89
C ALA A 192 -8.27 -20.33 -17.22
N GLU A 193 -9.15 -21.31 -17.45
CA GLU A 193 -9.01 -22.66 -16.87
C GLU A 193 -7.79 -23.41 -17.44
N LYS A 194 -7.46 -23.22 -18.72
CA LYS A 194 -6.23 -23.79 -19.33
C LYS A 194 -4.96 -23.19 -18.74
N LEU A 195 -4.96 -21.89 -18.40
CA LEU A 195 -3.78 -21.19 -17.89
C LEU A 195 -3.57 -21.39 -16.38
N LYS A 196 -4.65 -21.57 -15.62
CA LYS A 196 -4.67 -21.67 -14.16
C LYS A 196 -3.67 -22.66 -13.55
N PRO A 197 -3.41 -23.86 -14.10
CA PRO A 197 -2.40 -24.78 -13.56
C PRO A 197 -0.97 -24.23 -13.57
N PHE A 198 -0.69 -23.24 -14.43
CA PHE A 198 0.63 -22.62 -14.59
C PHE A 198 0.76 -21.34 -13.76
N VAL A 199 -0.33 -20.80 -13.22
CA VAL A 199 -0.30 -19.58 -12.41
C VAL A 199 0.37 -19.87 -11.06
N ARG A 200 1.46 -19.18 -10.80
CA ARG A 200 2.24 -19.25 -9.55
C ARG A 200 1.53 -18.50 -8.43
N ARG A 201 1.97 -18.79 -7.20
CA ARG A 201 1.56 -18.06 -6.00
C ARG A 201 1.94 -16.58 -6.09
N PRO A 202 1.34 -15.71 -5.24
CA PRO A 202 1.70 -14.30 -5.19
C PRO A 202 3.21 -14.09 -5.05
N ILE A 203 3.74 -13.13 -5.78
CA ILE A 203 5.15 -12.76 -5.71
C ILE A 203 5.31 -11.76 -4.59
N VAL A 204 6.12 -12.10 -3.61
CA VAL A 204 6.33 -11.28 -2.41
C VAL A 204 7.62 -10.49 -2.56
N TYR A 205 7.55 -9.20 -2.22
CA TYR A 205 8.69 -8.33 -2.02
C TYR A 205 8.80 -8.01 -0.53
N THR A 206 10.03 -8.00 -0.03
CA THR A 206 10.34 -7.61 1.34
C THR A 206 11.09 -6.31 1.34
N TRP A 207 10.69 -5.39 2.21
CA TRP A 207 11.38 -4.13 2.39
C TRP A 207 12.73 -4.35 3.06
N ASN A 208 13.81 -3.94 2.40
CA ASN A 208 15.17 -4.07 2.88
C ASN A 208 15.94 -2.77 2.57
N GLN A 209 16.46 -2.12 3.62
CA GLN A 209 17.33 -0.94 3.51
C GLN A 209 16.83 0.15 2.54
N GLY A 210 15.54 0.50 2.64
CA GLY A 210 14.98 1.61 1.88
C GLY A 210 14.39 1.27 0.51
N LYS A 211 14.25 -0.02 0.16
CA LYS A 211 13.56 -0.46 -1.06
C LYS A 211 12.95 -1.85 -0.89
N PHE A 212 11.99 -2.18 -1.74
CA PHE A 212 11.44 -3.51 -1.88
C PHE A 212 12.33 -4.37 -2.77
N GLU A 213 12.70 -5.55 -2.25
CA GLU A 213 13.45 -6.57 -2.98
C GLU A 213 12.59 -7.81 -3.11
N LYS A 214 12.56 -8.42 -4.31
CA LYS A 214 11.81 -9.64 -4.57
C LYS A 214 12.34 -10.74 -3.65
N SER A 215 11.47 -11.29 -2.80
CA SER A 215 11.84 -12.39 -1.93
C SER A 215 12.24 -13.60 -2.78
N SER A 216 13.34 -14.24 -2.42
CA SER A 216 13.77 -15.48 -3.08
C SER A 216 12.65 -16.50 -2.95
N THR A 217 12.05 -16.87 -4.08
CA THR A 217 11.01 -17.88 -4.11
C THR A 217 11.70 -19.21 -3.81
N SER A 218 11.55 -19.75 -2.59
CA SER A 218 11.81 -21.16 -2.37
C SER A 218 10.79 -21.91 -3.22
N LEU A 219 11.26 -22.45 -4.34
CA LEU A 219 10.55 -23.33 -5.26
C LEU A 219 9.82 -24.45 -4.51
#